data_AF-A0A660N220-F1
#
_entry.id   AF-A0A660N220-F1
#
_cell.length_a   1.000
_cell.length_b   1.000
_cell.length_c   1.000
_cell.angle_alpha   90.00
_cell.angle_beta   90.00
_cell.angle_gamma   90.00
#
_symmetry.space_group_name_H-M   'P 1'
#
loop_
_entity.id
_entity.type
_entity.pdbx_description
1 polymer ?
#
loop_
_entity_poly.entity_id
_entity_poly.type
_entity_poly.pdbx_seq_one_letter_code
_entity_poly.pdbx_strand_id
1 'polypeptide(L)' 'MHDIQTTSANKAEQYQQLLPQLQALIAADADIPIATLANVCAVLKEQFNWFWVGFYLVNDSRSEL' A
#
# COMPACT_ATOMS: atom_id res chain seq x y z
N MET A 1 27.14 -19.54 16.58
CA MET A 1 26.53 -19.52 15.24
C MET A 1 25.22 -18.77 15.41
N HIS A 2 25.15 -17.52 14.93
CA HIS A 2 23.94 -16.72 15.10
C HIS A 2 22.85 -17.31 14.21
N ASP A 3 21.76 -17.77 14.81
CA ASP A 3 20.56 -18.20 14.11
C ASP A 3 20.04 -17.03 13.27
N ILE A 4 20.02 -17.21 11.95
CA ILE A 4 19.23 -16.35 11.06
C ILE A 4 17.79 -16.83 11.24
N GLN A 5 17.04 -16.19 12.12
CA GLN A 5 15.59 -16.39 12.18
C GLN A 5 14.98 -15.76 10.94
N THR A 6 14.77 -16.59 9.92
CA THR A 6 13.97 -16.25 8.75
C THR A 6 12.48 -16.29 9.09
N THR A 7 12.04 -15.59 10.15
CA THR A 7 10.62 -15.35 10.33
C THR A 7 10.24 -14.28 9.34
N SER A 8 9.61 -14.67 8.23
CA SER A 8 8.73 -13.74 7.53
C SER A 8 7.86 -13.11 8.61
N ALA A 9 8.03 -11.81 8.84
CA ALA A 9 7.27 -11.08 9.84
C ALA A 9 5.79 -11.45 9.66
N ASN A 10 5.08 -11.73 10.75
CA ASN A 10 3.68 -12.10 10.61
C ASN A 10 2.93 -10.94 9.93
N LYS A 11 1.76 -11.19 9.33
CA LYS A 11 1.07 -10.16 8.54
C LYS A 11 0.83 -8.87 9.34
N ALA A 12 0.64 -8.95 10.66
CA ALA A 12 0.47 -7.80 11.53
C ALA A 12 1.76 -6.98 11.67
N GLU A 13 2.89 -7.63 11.92
CA GLU A 13 4.21 -6.99 11.98
C GLU A 13 4.58 -6.31 10.66
N GLN A 14 4.28 -6.96 9.52
CA GLN A 14 4.49 -6.34 8.21
C GLN A 14 3.69 -5.05 8.05
N TYR A 15 2.41 -5.04 8.43
CA TYR A 15 1.62 -3.80 8.41
C TYR A 15 2.15 -2.74 9.38
N GLN A 16 2.57 -3.13 10.59
CA GLN A 16 3.15 -2.19 11.56
C GLN A 16 4.38 -1.48 10.99
N GLN A 17 5.23 -2.20 10.25
CA GLN A 17 6.39 -1.63 9.57
C GLN A 17 6.01 -0.80 8.34
N LEU A 18 4.96 -1.20 7.61
CA LEU A 18 4.57 -0.57 6.34
C LEU A 18 3.79 0.74 6.53
N LEU A 19 2.95 0.84 7.55
CA LEU A 19 2.09 1.99 7.82
C LEU A 19 2.84 3.35 7.84
N PRO A 20 3.95 3.53 8.57
CA PRO A 20 4.66 4.81 8.58
C PRO A 20 5.26 5.17 7.21
N GLN A 21 5.65 4.18 6.41
CA GLN A 21 6.19 4.38 5.06
C GLN A 21 5.09 4.84 4.10
N LEU A 22 3.91 4.22 4.17
CA LEU A 22 2.73 4.65 3.39
C LEU A 22 2.30 6.07 3.77
N GLN A 23 2.34 6.43 5.06
CA GLN A 23 2.03 7.79 5.50
C GLN A 23 2.98 8.83 4.90
N ALA A 24 4.29 8.57 4.93
CA ALA A 24 5.28 9.46 4.33
C ALA A 24 5.11 9.57 2.81
N LEU A 25 4.85 8.45 2.14
CA LEU A 25 4.61 8.38 0.70
C LEU A 25 3.37 9.18 0.28
N ILE A 26 2.27 9.02 1.01
CA ILE A 26 1.02 9.77 0.77
C ILE A 26 1.25 11.27 0.96
N ALA A 27 1.98 11.66 2.01
CA ALA A 27 2.28 13.06 2.30
C ALA A 27 3.16 13.72 1.23
N ALA A 28 4.10 12.98 0.62
CA ALA A 28 5.00 13.51 -0.40
C ALA A 28 4.28 13.90 -1.70
N ASP A 29 3.23 13.16 -2.07
CA ASP A 29 2.49 13.33 -3.33
C ASP A 29 1.04 13.82 -3.11
N ALA A 30 0.74 14.45 -1.96
CA ALA A 30 -0.64 14.75 -1.54
C ALA A 30 -1.43 15.59 -2.56
N ASP A 31 -0.75 16.46 -3.33
CA ASP A 31 -1.35 17.32 -4.35
C ASP A 31 -1.58 16.61 -5.70
N ILE A 32 -1.11 15.37 -5.85
CA ILE A 32 -1.22 14.56 -7.06
C ILE A 32 -1.93 13.24 -6.71
N PRO A 33 -3.28 13.23 -6.58
CA PRO A 33 -4.02 12.08 -6.07
C PRO A 33 -3.75 10.78 -6.83
N ILE A 34 -3.59 10.85 -8.15
CA ILE A 34 -3.28 9.66 -8.98
C ILE A 34 -1.91 9.07 -8.63
N ALA A 35 -0.91 9.90 -8.33
CA ALA A 35 0.43 9.44 -7.94
C ALA A 35 0.37 8.73 -6.58
N THR A 36 -0.32 9.32 -5.60
CA THR A 36 -0.57 8.69 -4.31
C THR A 36 -1.22 7.32 -4.46
N LEU A 37 -2.31 7.22 -5.24
CA LEU A 37 -3.03 5.96 -5.43
C LEU A 37 -2.15 4.90 -6.12
N ALA A 38 -1.41 5.28 -7.15
CA ALA A 38 -0.51 4.37 -7.87
C ALA A 38 0.63 3.87 -6.96
N ASN A 39 1.28 4.77 -6.23
CA ASN A 39 2.39 4.45 -5.34
C ASN A 39 1.96 3.54 -4.18
N VAL A 40 0.79 3.79 -3.59
CA VAL A 40 0.22 2.91 -2.55
C VAL A 40 -0.04 1.50 -3.10
N CYS A 41 -0.64 1.38 -4.29
CA CYS A 41 -0.87 0.08 -4.92
C CYS A 41 0.44 -0.68 -5.19
N ALA A 42 1.46 0.02 -5.70
CA ALA A 42 2.77 -0.57 -6.00
C ALA A 42 3.44 -1.11 -4.73
N VAL A 43 3.47 -0.32 -3.66
CA VAL A 43 4.06 -0.72 -2.37
C VAL A 43 3.33 -1.93 -1.78
N LEU A 44 2.00 -1.94 -1.78
CA LEU A 44 1.21 -3.08 -1.28
C LEU A 44 1.40 -4.34 -2.13
N LYS A 45 1.45 -4.20 -3.45
CA LYS A 45 1.69 -5.32 -4.38
C LYS A 45 3.06 -5.93 -4.16
N GLU A 46 4.10 -5.11 -3.99
CA GLU A 46 5.47 -5.56 -3.78
C GLU A 46 5.62 -6.24 -2.41
N GLN A 47 5.07 -5.64 -1.35
CA GLN A 47 5.18 -6.18 0.01
C GLN A 47 4.51 -7.55 0.17
N PHE A 48 3.33 -7.74 -0.43
CA PHE A 48 2.49 -8.90 -0.16
C PHE A 48 2.34 -9.87 -1.33
N ASN A 49 2.86 -9.52 -2.50
CA ASN A 49 2.77 -10.28 -3.75
C ASN A 49 1.34 -10.74 -4.10
N TRP A 50 0.31 -9.96 -3.75
CA TRP A 50 -1.08 -10.28 -4.07
C TRP A 50 -1.32 -10.30 -5.57
N PHE A 51 -2.31 -11.06 -6.06
CA PHE A 51 -2.60 -11.08 -7.49
C PHE A 51 -2.96 -9.70 -8.04
N TRP A 52 -3.74 -8.91 -7.29
CA TRP A 52 -4.21 -7.59 -7.70
C TRP A 52 -4.39 -6.66 -6.50
N VAL A 53 -4.06 -5.37 -6.70
CA VAL A 53 -4.24 -4.27 -5.75
C VAL A 53 -4.68 -3.05 -6.53
N GLY A 54 -5.70 -2.33 -6.06
CA GLY A 54 -6.23 -1.17 -6.75
C GLY A 54 -7.29 -0.44 -5.94
N PHE A 55 -7.68 0.72 -6.47
CA PHE A 55 -8.77 1.53 -5.95
C PHE A 55 -9.88 1.63 -6.99
N TYR A 56 -11.12 1.69 -6.52
CA TYR A 56 -12.24 2.16 -7.30
C TYR A 56 -12.61 3.55 -6.78
N LEU A 57 -12.58 4.55 -7.66
CA LEU A 57 -12.98 5.90 -7.32
C LEU A 57 -14.47 6.07 -7.58
N VAL A 58 -15.19 6.54 -6.56
CA VAL A 58 -16.59 6.93 -6.72
C VAL A 58 -16.61 8.22 -7.54
N ASN A 59 -17.45 8.23 -8.58
CA ASN A 59 -17.69 9.42 -9.36
C ASN A 59 -19.11 9.93 -9.06
N ASP A 60 -19.22 10.99 -8.24
CA ASP A 60 -20.51 11.61 -7.90
C ASP A 60 -21.27 12.16 -9.12
N SER A 61 -20.59 12.39 -10.24
CA SER A 61 -21.24 12.84 -11.49
C SER A 61 -21.87 11.71 -12.32
N ARG A 62 -21.56 10.44 -12.01
CA ARG A 62 -22.21 9.27 -12.63
C ARG A 62 -23.15 8.62 -11.61
N SER A 63 -24.35 9.21 -11.48
CA SER A 63 -25.52 8.41 -11.13
C SER A 63 -25.85 7.58 -12.38
N GLU A 64 -25.42 6.33 -12.44
CA GLU A 64 -26.08 5.22 -13.17
C GLU A 64 -25.22 3.95 -13.12
N LEU A 65 -25.88 2.86 -12.72
CA LEU A 65 -25.46 1.46 -12.83
C LEU A 65 -25.74 0.94 -14.24
#